data_AF-A0A800DRT6-F1
#
_entry.id   AF-A0A800DRT6-F1
#
_cell.length_a   1.000
_cell.length_b   1.000
_cell.length_c   1.000
_cell.angle_alpha   90.00
_cell.angle_beta   90.00
_cell.angle_gamma   90.00
#
_symmetry.space_group_name_H-M   'P 1'
#
loop_
_entity.id
_entity.type
_entity.pdbx_description
1 polymer ?
#
loop_
_entity_poly.entity_id
_entity_poly.type
_entity_poly.pdbx_seq_one_letter_code
_entity_poly.pdbx_strand_id
1 'polypeptide(L)'
;MEIDKNKCVGCGNCIPWCTMGVISIGDDSKADVNQEECVECENCYRSLRDGNRNPKIVRFIRKTLGLFNLQYNAPVDECPTGALTPVELEWPRTLRKVFSDPTAIHPATGIGGRGTEEIK
;
A
#
# COMPACT_ATOMS: atom_id res chain seq x y z
N MET A 1 0.38 4.01 6.76
CA MET A 1 0.26 3.79 5.30
C MET A 1 -0.96 4.54 4.77
N GLU A 2 -0.86 5.24 3.65
CA GLU A 2 -1.95 6.02 3.06
C GLU A 2 -2.07 5.80 1.55
N ILE A 3 -3.29 5.99 1.03
CA ILE A 3 -3.59 5.92 -0.39
C ILE A 3 -4.08 7.28 -0.86
N ASP A 4 -3.29 7.93 -1.72
CA ASP A 4 -3.66 9.20 -2.35
C ASP A 4 -4.89 8.98 -3.26
N LYS A 5 -6.04 9.51 -2.80
CA LYS A 5 -7.32 9.43 -3.51
C LYS A 5 -7.34 10.20 -4.83
N ASN A 6 -6.43 11.15 -5.04
CA ASN A 6 -6.28 11.86 -6.32
C ASN A 6 -5.54 11.02 -7.35
N LYS A 7 -4.62 10.15 -6.91
CA LYS A 7 -3.91 9.20 -7.78
C LYS A 7 -4.65 7.88 -7.96
N CYS A 8 -5.24 7.33 -6.90
CA CYS A 8 -5.80 5.99 -6.89
C CYS A 8 -6.84 5.76 -7.99
N VAL A 9 -6.67 4.69 -8.77
CA VAL A 9 -7.53 4.32 -9.89
C VAL A 9 -8.45 3.15 -9.58
N GLY A 10 -8.41 2.62 -8.36
CA GLY A 10 -9.23 1.47 -7.97
C GLY A 10 -8.80 0.14 -8.58
N CYS A 11 -7.50 -0.04 -8.90
CA CYS A 11 -7.01 -1.27 -9.52
C CYS A 11 -7.09 -2.51 -8.60
N GLY A 12 -7.04 -2.32 -7.27
CA GLY A 12 -7.11 -3.42 -6.30
C GLY A 12 -5.79 -4.17 -6.09
N ASN A 13 -4.75 -3.90 -6.87
CA ASN A 13 -3.47 -4.63 -6.78
C ASN A 13 -2.81 -4.57 -5.40
N CYS A 14 -3.09 -3.53 -4.60
CA CYS A 14 -2.55 -3.41 -3.23
C CYS A 14 -3.17 -4.37 -2.21
N ILE A 15 -4.39 -4.87 -2.45
CA ILE A 15 -5.12 -5.73 -1.52
C ILE A 15 -4.36 -7.03 -1.23
N PRO A 16 -3.93 -7.84 -2.23
CA PRO A 16 -3.22 -9.08 -1.96
C PRO A 16 -1.84 -8.89 -1.32
N TRP A 17 -1.24 -7.70 -1.40
CA TRP A 17 0.06 -7.41 -0.76
C TRP A 17 -0.07 -7.03 0.72
N CYS A 18 -1.28 -6.74 1.19
CA CYS A 18 -1.53 -6.45 2.59
C CYS A 18 -1.68 -7.75 3.38
N THR A 19 -0.62 -8.19 4.04
CA THR A 19 -0.64 -9.40 4.89
C THR A 19 -1.58 -9.27 6.10
N MET A 20 -1.94 -8.04 6.49
CA MET A 20 -2.90 -7.79 7.56
C MET A 20 -4.36 -7.80 7.07
N GLY A 21 -4.61 -7.79 5.76
CA GLY A 21 -5.96 -7.73 5.21
C GLY A 21 -6.69 -6.40 5.40
N VAL A 22 -5.96 -5.31 5.70
CA VAL A 22 -6.54 -4.01 6.10
C VAL A 22 -6.74 -3.02 4.93
N ILE A 23 -6.52 -3.47 3.69
CA ILE A 23 -6.72 -2.66 2.48
C ILE A 23 -7.96 -3.16 1.74
N SER A 24 -8.88 -2.25 1.42
CA SER A 24 -10.13 -2.56 0.73
C SER A 24 -10.46 -1.51 -0.33
N ILE A 25 -11.38 -1.81 -1.25
CA ILE A 25 -11.98 -0.79 -2.14
C ILE A 25 -13.20 -0.20 -1.43
N GLY A 26 -13.19 1.10 -1.21
CA GLY A 26 -14.33 1.85 -0.67
C GLY A 26 -15.39 2.15 -1.72
N ASP A 27 -16.49 2.77 -1.28
CA ASP A 27 -17.64 3.10 -2.12
C ASP A 27 -17.30 4.09 -3.26
N ASP A 28 -16.25 4.89 -3.09
CA ASP A 28 -15.73 5.80 -4.11
C ASP A 28 -14.93 5.08 -5.22
N SER A 29 -14.94 3.74 -5.22
CA SER A 29 -14.17 2.88 -6.12
C SER A 29 -12.65 3.09 -6.03
N LYS A 30 -12.16 3.58 -4.90
CA LYS A 30 -10.72 3.73 -4.62
C LYS A 30 -10.35 2.90 -3.41
N ALA A 31 -9.08 2.52 -3.35
CA ALA A 31 -8.57 1.77 -2.22
C ALA A 31 -8.45 2.66 -0.97
N ASP A 32 -8.70 2.07 0.20
CA ASP A 32 -8.55 2.63 1.54
C ASP A 32 -7.71 1.69 2.41
N VAL A 33 -7.09 2.24 3.45
CA VAL A 33 -6.34 1.49 4.46
C VAL A 33 -6.97 1.74 5.82
N ASN A 34 -7.42 0.69 6.51
CA ASN A 34 -7.86 0.79 7.90
C ASN A 34 -6.65 1.17 8.77
N GLN A 35 -6.64 2.41 9.26
CA GLN A 35 -5.53 2.99 10.03
C GLN A 35 -5.42 2.40 11.44
N GLU A 36 -6.51 1.86 11.98
CA GLU A 36 -6.51 1.28 13.33
C GLU A 36 -5.81 -0.08 13.34
N GLU A 37 -6.02 -0.88 12.30
CA GLU A 37 -5.48 -2.24 12.16
C GLU A 37 -4.15 -2.30 11.39
N CYS A 38 -3.78 -1.23 10.67
CA CYS A 38 -2.50 -1.17 9.98
C CYS A 38 -1.32 -1.21 10.98
N VAL A 39 -0.44 -2.19 10.81
CA VAL A 39 0.75 -2.40 11.65
C VAL A 39 2.01 -1.75 11.09
N GLU A 40 1.90 -0.97 10.00
CA GLU A 40 3.04 -0.25 9.40
C GLU A 40 4.22 -1.16 8.98
N CYS A 41 3.94 -2.38 8.49
CA CYS A 41 4.96 -3.31 8.01
C CYS A 41 5.60 -2.94 6.66
N GLU A 42 5.05 -1.91 5.99
CA GLU A 42 5.45 -1.38 4.68
C GLU A 42 5.55 -2.40 3.54
N ASN A 43 5.06 -3.63 3.72
CA ASN A 43 5.15 -4.69 2.72
C ASN A 43 4.45 -4.34 1.41
N CYS A 44 3.26 -3.75 1.51
CA CYS A 44 2.49 -3.32 0.35
C CYS A 44 3.20 -2.21 -0.45
N TYR A 45 3.87 -1.28 0.22
CA TYR A 45 4.65 -0.23 -0.44
C TYR A 45 5.94 -0.76 -1.07
N ARG A 46 6.68 -1.61 -0.35
CA ARG A 46 7.95 -2.17 -0.83
C ARG A 46 7.79 -3.16 -1.99
N SER A 47 6.67 -3.88 -2.03
CA SER A 47 6.45 -4.94 -3.04
C SER A 47 5.74 -4.44 -4.30
N LEU A 48 4.95 -3.37 -4.21
CA LEU A 48 4.27 -2.78 -5.38
C LEU A 48 5.18 -1.77 -6.07
N ARG A 49 5.48 -2.02 -7.34
CA ARG A 49 6.18 -1.07 -8.21
C ARG A 49 5.28 0.10 -8.58
N ASP A 50 5.86 1.28 -8.75
CA ASP A 50 5.15 2.45 -9.26
C ASP A 50 5.18 2.46 -10.80
N GLY A 51 3.99 2.37 -11.42
CA GLY A 51 3.82 2.47 -12.87
C GLY A 51 3.83 3.91 -13.39
N ASN A 52 3.72 4.92 -12.51
CA ASN A 52 3.77 6.35 -12.79
C ASN A 52 2.89 6.81 -13.98
N ARG A 53 1.76 6.15 -14.22
CA ARG A 53 0.81 6.51 -15.29
C ARG A 53 -0.09 7.66 -14.82
N ASN A 54 -0.63 8.42 -15.76
CA ASN A 54 -1.55 9.51 -15.45
C ASN A 54 -2.89 8.98 -14.89
N PRO A 55 -3.31 9.36 -13.68
CA PRO A 55 -4.54 8.89 -13.06
C PRO A 55 -5.81 9.16 -13.87
N LYS A 56 -5.90 10.34 -14.51
CA LYS A 56 -7.08 10.72 -15.30
C LYS A 56 -7.22 9.83 -16.54
N ILE A 57 -6.10 9.54 -17.21
CA ILE A 57 -6.07 8.67 -18.38
C ILE A 57 -6.43 7.24 -18.00
N VAL A 58 -5.83 6.69 -16.93
CA VAL A 58 -6.13 5.32 -16.49
C VAL A 58 -7.58 5.17 -16.05
N ARG A 59 -8.15 6.15 -15.33
CA ARG A 59 -9.58 6.15 -14.98
C ARG A 59 -10.48 6.22 -16.21
N PHE A 60 -10.12 7.03 -17.21
CA PHE A 60 -10.85 7.09 -18.47
C PHE A 60 -10.86 5.73 -19.17
N ILE A 61 -9.69 5.12 -19.37
CA ILE A 61 -9.55 3.79 -20.00
C ILE A 61 -10.34 2.73 -19.24
N ARG A 62 -10.24 2.71 -17.90
CA ARG A 62 -10.99 1.78 -17.05
C ARG A 62 -12.49 1.92 -17.24
N LYS A 63 -12.99 3.16 -17.23
CA LYS A 63 -14.40 3.45 -17.45
C LYS A 63 -14.82 2.97 -18.83
N THR A 64 -14.09 3.33 -19.89
CA THR A 64 -14.41 2.96 -21.28
C THR A 64 -14.41 1.44 -21.48
N LEU A 65 -13.39 0.73 -20.99
CA LEU A 65 -13.32 -0.73 -21.08
C LEU A 65 -14.48 -1.39 -20.32
N GLY A 66 -14.87 -0.82 -19.17
CA GLY A 66 -16.00 -1.29 -18.38
C GLY A 66 -17.35 -1.25 -19.13
N LEU A 67 -17.57 -0.28 -20.03
CA LEU A 67 -18.79 -0.27 -20.88
C LEU A 67 -18.89 -1.50 -21.79
N PHE A 68 -17.76 -2.12 -22.13
CA PHE A 68 -17.68 -3.30 -22.98
C PHE A 68 -17.44 -4.60 -22.19
N ASN A 69 -17.66 -4.58 -20.86
CA ASN A 69 -17.34 -5.69 -19.95
C ASN A 69 -15.87 -6.13 -20.01
N LEU A 70 -14.95 -5.21 -20.32
CA LEU A 70 -13.52 -5.45 -20.32
C LEU A 70 -12.88 -4.82 -19.08
N GLN A 71 -11.86 -5.49 -18.55
CA GLN A 71 -11.12 -5.02 -17.38
C GLN A 71 -9.77 -4.45 -17.80
N TYR A 72 -9.43 -3.28 -17.27
CA TYR A 72 -8.06 -2.80 -17.28
C TYR A 72 -7.20 -3.70 -16.38
N ASN A 73 -6.30 -4.47 -16.98
CA ASN A 73 -5.44 -5.42 -16.27
C ASN A 73 -4.01 -4.87 -16.20
N ALA A 74 -3.65 -4.26 -15.07
CA ALA A 74 -2.26 -3.90 -14.79
C ALA A 74 -1.53 -5.10 -14.14
N PRO A 75 -0.20 -5.20 -14.28
CA PRO A 75 0.59 -6.21 -13.57
C PRO A 75 0.27 -6.21 -12.07
N VAL A 76 0.10 -7.40 -11.49
CA VAL A 76 -0.35 -7.58 -10.09
C VAL A 76 0.61 -6.97 -9.06
N ASP A 77 1.86 -6.81 -9.44
CA ASP A 77 2.95 -6.22 -8.66
C ASP A 77 3.16 -4.73 -8.98
N GLU A 78 2.22 -4.07 -9.66
CA GLU A 78 2.29 -2.66 -10.01
C GLU A 78 1.08 -1.88 -9.48
N CYS A 79 1.32 -0.75 -8.82
CA CYS A 79 0.34 0.31 -8.69
C CYS A 79 0.43 1.20 -9.93
N PRO A 80 -0.59 1.26 -10.80
CA PRO A 80 -0.47 1.95 -12.09
C PRO A 80 -0.07 3.43 -11.99
N THR A 81 -0.38 4.07 -10.86
CA THR A 81 -0.25 5.52 -10.68
C THR A 81 0.49 5.91 -9.39
N GLY A 82 1.14 4.96 -8.72
CA GLY A 82 1.91 5.24 -7.50
C GLY A 82 1.09 5.91 -6.40
N ALA A 83 -0.09 5.36 -6.08
CA ALA A 83 -1.02 5.99 -5.14
C ALA A 83 -0.75 5.63 -3.67
N LEU A 84 0.02 4.58 -3.38
CA LEU A 84 0.26 4.08 -2.03
C LEU A 84 1.58 4.66 -1.48
N THR A 85 1.54 5.29 -0.31
CA THR A 85 2.73 5.93 0.30
C THR A 85 2.79 5.71 1.81
N PRO A 86 4.01 5.57 2.39
CA PRO A 86 4.19 5.63 3.83
C PRO A 86 3.83 7.04 4.34
N VAL A 87 3.37 7.11 5.59
CA VAL A 87 3.02 8.37 6.27
C VAL A 87 4.02 8.66 7.36
N GLU A 88 4.13 9.92 7.76
CA GLU A 88 4.83 10.28 8.98
C GLU A 88 4.03 9.76 10.20
N LEU A 89 4.73 9.05 11.09
CA LEU A 89 4.09 8.37 12.23
C LEU A 89 4.41 9.11 13.51
N GLU A 90 3.38 9.36 14.31
CA GLU A 90 3.50 9.89 15.66
C GLU A 90 3.52 8.77 16.71
N TRP A 91 4.07 9.04 17.89
CA TRP A 91 4.00 8.11 19.01
C TRP A 91 2.54 7.98 19.50
N PRO A 92 2.02 6.79 19.82
CA PRO A 92 2.69 5.48 19.93
C PRO A 92 2.69 4.65 18.63
N ARG A 93 2.15 5.16 17.53
CA ARG A 93 2.00 4.42 16.26
C ARG A 93 3.34 4.03 15.64
N THR A 94 4.40 4.81 15.90
CA THR A 94 5.79 4.47 15.56
C THR A 94 6.21 3.08 16.07
N LEU A 95 5.71 2.62 17.22
CA LEU A 95 6.00 1.29 17.75
C LEU A 95 5.55 0.19 16.78
N ARG A 96 4.41 0.36 16.10
CA ARG A 96 3.90 -0.62 15.14
C ARG A 96 4.93 -0.87 14.03
N LYS A 97 5.49 0.20 13.48
CA LYS A 97 6.53 0.14 12.44
C LYS A 97 7.78 -0.56 12.94
N VAL A 98 8.30 -0.16 14.09
CA VAL A 98 9.53 -0.73 14.68
C VAL A 98 9.45 -2.24 14.88
N PHE A 99 8.28 -2.76 15.28
CA PHE A 99 8.10 -4.20 15.51
C PHE A 99 7.64 -4.98 14.27
N SER A 100 7.03 -4.34 13.28
CA SER A 100 6.40 -5.03 12.15
C SER A 100 7.15 -4.89 10.82
N ASP A 101 7.86 -3.79 10.59
CA ASP A 101 8.66 -3.61 9.39
C ASP A 101 10.05 -4.23 9.56
N PRO A 102 10.42 -5.28 8.77
CA PRO A 102 11.75 -5.88 8.85
C PRO A 102 12.87 -4.92 8.42
N THR A 103 12.58 -3.81 7.74
CA THR A 103 13.60 -2.82 7.38
C THR A 103 13.73 -1.67 8.39
N ALA A 104 12.84 -1.59 9.38
CA ALA A 104 12.92 -0.56 10.40
C ALA A 104 14.10 -0.84 11.35
N ILE A 105 14.82 0.23 11.68
CA ILE A 105 15.92 0.21 12.64
C ILE A 105 15.37 0.59 14.00
N HIS A 106 15.62 -0.25 15.01
CA HIS A 106 15.16 0.04 16.37
C HIS A 106 16.03 1.16 16.99
N PRO A 107 15.45 2.27 17.47
CA PRO A 107 16.22 3.44 17.89
C PRO A 107 17.13 3.18 19.09
N ALA A 108 16.78 2.26 19.99
CA ALA A 108 17.60 1.96 21.16
C ALA A 108 18.77 0.98 20.88
N THR A 109 18.65 0.11 19.87
CA THR A 109 19.63 -0.95 19.64
C THR A 109 20.44 -0.73 18.36
N GLY A 110 19.96 0.11 17.44
CA GLY A 110 20.59 0.36 16.14
C GLY A 110 20.49 -0.81 15.17
N ILE A 111 19.84 -1.90 15.56
CA ILE A 111 19.74 -3.14 14.78
C ILE A 111 18.40 -3.16 14.04
N GLY A 112 18.44 -3.50 12.76
CA GLY A 112 17.25 -3.67 11.92
C GLY A 112 16.67 -5.09 11.98
N GLY A 113 15.44 -5.28 11.53
CA GLY A 113 14.79 -6.59 11.42
C GLY A 113 13.81 -6.91 12.54
N ARG A 114 12.87 -7.81 12.25
CA ARG A 114 11.91 -8.34 13.23
C ARG A 114 12.58 -9.32 14.20
N GLY A 115 12.21 -9.27 15.48
CA GLY A 115 12.75 -10.17 16.52
C GLY A 115 14.09 -9.71 17.10
N THR A 116 14.62 -10.51 18.01
CA THR A 116 15.90 -10.27 18.67
C THR A 116 17.07 -10.68 17.76
N GLU A 117 18.30 -10.27 18.05
CA GLU A 117 19.48 -10.67 17.25
C GLU A 117 19.67 -12.18 17.22
N GLU A 118 19.31 -12.88 18.30
CA GLU A 118 19.52 -14.32 18.45
C GLU A 118 18.63 -15.17 17.52
N ILE A 119 17.57 -14.58 16.97
CA ILE A 119 16.58 -15.26 16.10
C ILE A 119 16.74 -14.83 14.62
N LYS A 120 17.69 -13.94 14.31
CA LYS A 120 18.00 -13.48 12.94
C LYS A 120 19.13 -14.27 12.32
#